data_AF-A0A5D2GDT9-F1
#
_entry.id   AF-A0A5D2GDT9-F1
#
_cell.length_a   1.000
_cell.length_b   1.000
_cell.length_c   1.000
_cell.angle_alpha   90.00
_cell.angle_beta   90.00
_cell.angle_gamma   90.00
#
_symmetry.space_group_name_H-M   'P 1'
#
loop_
_entity.id
_entity.type
_entity.pdbx_description
1 polymer ?
#
loop_
_entity_poly.entity_id
_entity_poly.type
_entity_poly.pdbx_seq_one_letter_code
_entity_poly.pdbx_strand_id
1 'polypeptide(L)'
;MCGILAVLGCSDDSQAKRVRVLELSRRLKHRGPDWSGLYQHGDSYLAHQRLAIVDPASGDQPLFNEDKSVAVTVNGEIYNHEELRKKLVNHKFRTGSDCDVIAHLYEEYGEDFVDMLDGIFSFVLLDSRDNSFIVARDAIGVTSLYIGWGLDGIISFSSEMKGLSDDCEHFESFPPGHLYTSKSRGFRRWYNPPWFSESIPSVPYDPLVLRHAFENAVIKRLMTDVPFGVLLSGGLDSSLVASITARYLAGTKAAKQWGSQLHSFCVGLEGSPDLKAAKEVADYLGTVHHEFHFTVQDGIDAIEDVIYHIETYDVTTIRASTPMFLMSRKIKSLGVKMVISGEGSDEIFGGYLYFHKAPNKEELHRETCHKIKALHQYDCLRANKATSAWGLEARVPFLDKEFIKVAMSIDPESKMIKKDQGRIEKWILRKAFDDEERPYLPKHILYRQKEQFSDGVGYSWIDGLKAHAAKHVTDKMILNASYIFPHNTPTTKEAYYYRMIFERFFPQNSARLTVPGGASVACSTAKAVEWDVAWKNNLDPSGRAALGVHLSAYDAEAPLISNVPSKVIDSIPRMVEVPGVAIHT
;
A
#
# COMPACT_ATOMS: atom_id res chain seq x y z
N MET A 1 -4.67 10.48 -1.92
CA MET A 1 -4.47 10.55 -0.47
C MET A 1 -3.72 11.82 -0.14
N CYS A 2 -4.15 12.60 0.85
CA CYS A 2 -3.52 13.85 1.26
C CYS A 2 -2.18 13.63 1.99
N GLY A 3 -1.43 14.71 2.23
CA GLY A 3 -0.27 14.73 3.13
C GLY A 3 -0.55 15.58 4.36
N ILE A 4 -0.32 15.04 5.56
CA ILE A 4 -0.45 15.78 6.82
C ILE A 4 0.90 15.89 7.53
N LEU A 5 1.12 17.04 8.17
CA LEU A 5 2.22 17.28 9.09
C LEU A 5 1.68 18.09 10.27
N ALA A 6 1.86 17.60 11.49
CA ALA A 6 1.59 18.36 12.70
C ALA A 6 2.87 18.46 13.54
N VAL A 7 3.12 19.63 14.11
CA VAL A 7 4.22 19.88 15.05
C VAL A 7 3.60 20.49 16.29
N LEU A 8 3.64 19.78 17.42
CA LEU A 8 2.90 20.11 18.63
C LEU A 8 3.84 20.28 19.82
N GLY A 9 3.50 21.20 20.73
CA GLY A 9 4.28 21.47 21.93
C GLY A 9 5.65 22.06 21.62
N CYS A 10 5.77 22.87 20.57
CA CYS A 10 6.98 23.65 20.36
C CYS A 10 7.13 24.69 21.48
N SER A 11 8.33 25.16 21.81
CA SER A 11 8.46 26.39 22.61
C SER A 11 8.71 27.62 21.72
N ASP A 12 8.65 27.43 20.40
CA ASP A 12 8.97 28.40 19.37
C ASP A 12 7.75 28.65 18.46
N ASP A 13 7.09 29.78 18.66
CA ASP A 13 5.97 30.29 17.85
C ASP A 13 6.43 31.28 16.77
N SER A 14 7.73 31.39 16.53
CA SER A 14 8.31 32.37 15.62
C SER A 14 7.94 32.12 14.16
N GLN A 15 8.05 33.19 13.36
CA GLN A 15 7.93 33.07 11.91
C GLN A 15 9.01 32.15 11.30
N ALA A 16 10.19 32.03 11.91
CA ALA A 16 11.21 31.10 11.43
C ALA A 16 10.72 29.64 11.55
N LYS A 17 10.12 29.28 12.69
CA LYS A 17 9.52 27.95 12.89
C LYS A 17 8.37 27.70 11.92
N ARG A 18 7.48 28.68 11.74
CA ARG A 18 6.38 28.58 10.75
C ARG A 18 6.91 28.31 9.34
N VAL A 19 7.96 29.00 8.89
CA VAL A 19 8.60 28.74 7.59
C VAL A 19 9.18 27.33 7.52
N ARG A 20 9.85 26.87 8.59
CA ARG A 20 10.37 25.50 8.67
C ARG A 20 9.26 24.45 8.54
N VAL A 21 8.13 24.62 9.22
CA VAL A 21 6.98 23.71 9.10
C VAL A 21 6.43 23.69 7.67
N LEU A 22 6.38 24.84 6.98
CA LEU A 22 6.00 24.90 5.57
C LEU A 22 6.98 24.15 4.66
N GLU A 23 8.28 24.25 4.91
CA GLU A 23 9.31 23.51 4.16
C GLU A 23 9.17 22.00 4.33
N LEU A 24 8.98 21.53 5.57
CA LEU A 24 8.76 20.11 5.86
C LEU A 24 7.45 19.62 5.22
N SER A 25 6.36 20.38 5.34
CA SER A 25 5.07 20.04 4.74
C SER A 25 5.15 19.94 3.20
N ARG A 26 5.94 20.80 2.54
CA ARG A 26 6.13 20.75 1.08
C ARG A 26 6.74 19.45 0.59
N ARG A 27 7.48 18.71 1.44
CA ARG A 27 7.99 17.37 1.09
C ARG A 27 6.89 16.34 0.87
N LEU A 28 5.67 16.64 1.31
CA LEU A 28 4.48 15.80 1.15
C LEU A 28 3.57 16.28 0.01
N LYS A 29 3.96 17.32 -0.73
CA LYS A 29 3.12 17.95 -1.77
C LYS A 29 2.74 16.99 -2.89
N HIS A 30 3.55 15.97 -3.18
CA HIS A 30 3.22 14.93 -4.15
C HIS A 30 1.91 14.22 -3.81
N ARG A 31 1.63 14.01 -2.52
CA ARG A 31 0.39 13.38 -2.03
C ARG A 31 -0.83 14.25 -2.32
N GLY A 32 -0.70 15.55 -2.02
CA GLY A 32 -1.76 16.53 -2.17
C GLY A 32 -1.35 17.75 -3.00
N PRO A 33 -1.40 17.65 -4.33
CA PRO A 33 -0.91 18.69 -5.22
C PRO A 33 -1.89 19.85 -5.43
N ASP A 34 -3.15 19.73 -4.99
CA ASP A 34 -4.23 20.66 -5.38
C ASP A 34 -4.22 21.94 -4.52
N TRP A 35 -3.95 21.82 -3.23
CA TRP A 35 -3.91 22.96 -2.30
C TRP A 35 -3.00 22.69 -1.09
N SER A 36 -2.60 23.75 -0.40
CA SER A 36 -1.83 23.65 0.86
C SER A 36 -2.45 24.53 1.93
N GLY A 37 -2.55 24.01 3.16
CA GLY A 37 -3.04 24.76 4.32
C GLY A 37 -2.08 24.67 5.50
N LEU A 38 -2.06 25.71 6.33
CA LEU A 38 -1.32 25.74 7.59
C LEU A 38 -2.08 26.55 8.64
N TYR A 39 -2.54 25.86 9.68
CA TYR A 39 -3.07 26.46 10.89
C TYR A 39 -1.97 26.50 11.96
N GLN A 40 -1.91 27.61 12.69
CA GLN A 40 -1.02 27.78 13.84
C GLN A 40 -1.85 28.31 15.01
N HIS A 41 -1.72 27.67 16.17
CA HIS A 41 -2.28 28.12 17.44
C HIS A 41 -1.15 28.13 18.47
N GLY A 42 -0.65 29.31 18.82
CA GLY A 42 0.56 29.46 19.63
C GLY A 42 1.73 28.68 19.00
N ASP A 43 2.20 27.67 19.73
CA ASP A 43 3.32 26.81 19.40
C ASP A 43 2.96 25.52 18.63
N SER A 44 1.69 25.37 18.27
CA SER A 44 1.14 24.15 17.68
C SER A 44 0.73 24.42 16.23
N TYR A 45 1.19 23.56 15.32
CA TYR A 45 1.06 23.72 13.88
C TYR A 45 0.37 22.52 13.25
N LEU A 46 -0.65 22.74 12.43
CA LEU A 46 -1.31 21.74 11.60
C LEU A 46 -1.18 22.12 10.13
N ALA A 47 -0.35 21.40 9.40
CA ALA A 47 -0.10 21.59 7.96
C ALA A 47 -0.73 20.48 7.13
N HIS A 48 -1.28 20.85 5.97
CA HIS A 48 -1.97 19.94 5.05
C HIS A 48 -1.56 20.18 3.60
N GLN A 49 -1.42 19.09 2.85
CA GLN A 49 -1.28 19.04 1.41
C GLN A 49 -2.48 18.28 0.86
N ARG A 50 -3.35 18.96 0.11
CA ARG A 50 -4.67 18.47 -0.28
C ARG A 50 -4.67 17.81 -1.64
N LEU A 51 -5.20 16.58 -1.69
CA LEU A 51 -5.77 16.00 -2.91
C LEU A 51 -7.29 16.09 -2.77
N ALA A 52 -7.92 16.92 -3.58
CA ALA A 52 -9.35 17.18 -3.50
C ALA A 52 -10.14 16.07 -4.21
N ILE A 53 -10.78 15.18 -3.43
CA ILE A 53 -11.63 14.07 -3.90
C ILE A 53 -13.12 14.35 -3.63
N VAL A 54 -13.48 14.57 -2.36
CA VAL A 54 -14.84 14.94 -1.92
C VAL A 54 -14.88 16.44 -1.59
N ASP A 55 -15.93 17.10 -2.05
CA ASP A 55 -16.14 18.55 -1.97
C ASP A 55 -14.90 19.36 -2.36
N PRO A 56 -14.47 19.34 -3.64
CA PRO A 56 -13.29 20.07 -4.08
C PRO A 56 -13.35 21.58 -3.81
N ALA A 57 -14.55 22.17 -3.78
CA ALA A 57 -14.75 23.60 -3.67
C ALA A 57 -14.62 24.15 -2.24
N SER A 58 -15.04 23.42 -1.21
CA SER A 58 -14.98 23.92 0.18
C SER A 58 -14.24 23.05 1.19
N GLY A 59 -13.82 21.84 0.84
CA GLY A 59 -13.16 20.90 1.77
C GLY A 59 -11.68 21.18 2.09
N ASP A 60 -11.23 22.43 2.02
CA ASP A 60 -9.84 22.80 2.34
C ASP A 60 -9.53 22.57 3.82
N GLN A 61 -8.31 22.10 4.11
CA GLN A 61 -7.90 21.73 5.46
C GLN A 61 -6.71 22.57 5.95
N PRO A 62 -6.53 22.78 7.27
CA PRO A 62 -7.28 22.17 8.40
C PRO A 62 -8.78 22.53 8.46
N LEU A 63 -9.59 21.57 8.91
CA LEU A 63 -11.03 21.68 9.14
C LEU A 63 -11.30 22.12 10.59
N PHE A 64 -12.47 22.68 10.86
CA PHE A 64 -12.80 23.27 12.15
C PHE A 64 -14.24 23.02 12.56
N ASN A 65 -14.50 22.94 13.87
CA ASN A 65 -15.84 23.14 14.40
C ASN A 65 -16.31 24.60 14.21
N GLU A 66 -17.53 24.91 14.67
CA GLU A 66 -18.23 26.17 14.44
C GLU A 66 -17.48 27.37 15.01
N ASP A 67 -16.99 27.28 16.24
CA ASP A 67 -16.27 28.39 16.88
C ASP A 67 -14.76 28.38 16.58
N LYS A 68 -14.28 27.38 15.82
CA LYS A 68 -12.87 27.15 15.48
C LYS A 68 -11.98 26.84 16.69
N SER A 69 -12.56 26.43 17.80
CA SER A 69 -11.79 25.96 18.96
C SER A 69 -11.24 24.53 18.77
N VAL A 70 -11.83 23.75 17.87
CA VAL A 70 -11.34 22.43 17.47
C VAL A 70 -10.88 22.49 16.02
N ALA A 71 -9.62 22.13 15.78
CA ALA A 71 -9.00 22.11 14.46
C ALA A 71 -8.49 20.71 14.12
N VAL A 72 -8.70 20.22 12.90
CA VAL A 72 -8.25 18.88 12.48
C VAL A 72 -7.65 18.88 11.08
N THR A 73 -6.55 18.13 10.92
CA THR A 73 -5.97 17.81 9.62
C THR A 73 -6.06 16.31 9.37
N VAL A 74 -6.53 15.92 8.19
CA VAL A 74 -6.92 14.55 7.86
C VAL A 74 -6.36 14.14 6.51
N ASN A 75 -5.77 12.95 6.47
CA ASN A 75 -5.53 12.18 5.26
C ASN A 75 -6.40 10.92 5.30
N GLY A 76 -7.53 10.93 4.59
CA GLY A 76 -8.47 9.83 4.63
C GLY A 76 -9.80 10.10 3.93
N GLU A 77 -10.69 9.13 4.06
CA GLU A 77 -12.06 9.08 3.55
C GLU A 77 -12.95 8.43 4.62
N ILE A 78 -13.99 9.15 5.06
CA ILE A 78 -14.99 8.70 6.03
C ILE A 78 -16.27 8.31 5.29
N TYR A 79 -16.38 7.04 4.89
CA TYR A 79 -17.45 6.53 4.03
C TYR A 79 -18.86 6.67 4.64
N ASN A 80 -18.98 6.71 5.97
CA ASN A 80 -20.26 6.90 6.66
C ASN A 80 -20.54 8.36 7.08
N HIS A 81 -19.82 9.36 6.52
CA HIS A 81 -19.97 10.76 6.94
C HIS A 81 -21.41 11.30 6.80
N GLU A 82 -22.16 10.91 5.75
CA GLU A 82 -23.55 11.34 5.57
C GLU A 82 -24.46 10.84 6.71
N GLU A 83 -24.21 9.65 7.25
CA GLU A 83 -24.95 9.11 8.41
C GLU A 83 -24.55 9.80 9.71
N LEU A 84 -23.27 10.10 9.88
CA LEU A 84 -22.74 10.81 11.05
C LEU A 84 -23.27 12.25 11.11
N ARG A 85 -23.33 12.95 9.97
CA ARG A 85 -23.92 14.29 9.86
C ARG A 85 -25.37 14.35 10.33
N LYS A 86 -26.17 13.31 10.04
CA LYS A 86 -27.57 13.22 10.50
C LYS A 86 -27.69 13.08 12.02
N LYS A 87 -26.67 12.55 12.71
CA LYS A 87 -26.64 12.42 14.18
C LYS A 87 -26.22 13.73 14.86
N LEU A 88 -25.43 14.56 14.18
CA LEU A 88 -24.91 15.83 14.67
C LEU A 88 -25.87 17.00 14.37
N VAL A 89 -27.13 16.88 14.83
CA VAL A 89 -28.22 17.83 14.48
C VAL A 89 -27.99 19.26 15.00
N ASN A 90 -27.19 19.41 16.05
CA ASN A 90 -26.87 20.71 16.64
C ASN A 90 -25.65 21.38 15.99
N HIS A 91 -25.00 20.69 15.05
CA HIS A 91 -23.79 21.16 14.38
C HIS A 91 -24.10 21.77 13.02
N LYS A 92 -23.36 22.82 12.68
CA LYS A 92 -23.39 23.54 11.40
C LYS A 92 -22.07 23.30 10.67
N PHE A 93 -22.10 22.30 9.81
CA PHE A 93 -20.99 22.01 8.90
C PHE A 93 -20.75 23.16 7.92
N ARG A 94 -19.47 23.47 7.69
CA ARG A 94 -19.05 24.52 6.76
C ARG A 94 -18.74 24.00 5.37
N THR A 95 -18.48 22.70 5.27
CA THR A 95 -18.03 22.05 4.04
C THR A 95 -18.85 20.79 3.77
N GLY A 96 -18.81 20.32 2.53
CA GLY A 96 -19.28 19.00 2.13
C GLY A 96 -18.26 17.89 2.33
N SER A 97 -17.04 18.21 2.78
CA SER A 97 -15.96 17.24 3.03
C SER A 97 -16.45 16.11 3.93
N ASP A 98 -16.14 14.87 3.57
CA ASP A 98 -16.43 13.70 4.39
C ASP A 98 -15.71 13.78 5.76
N CYS A 99 -14.53 14.40 5.79
CA CYS A 99 -13.70 14.56 6.98
C CYS A 99 -14.20 15.65 7.97
N ASP A 100 -15.12 16.53 7.56
CA ASP A 100 -15.63 17.65 8.40
C ASP A 100 -16.25 17.13 9.71
N VAL A 101 -16.83 15.92 9.68
CA VAL A 101 -17.47 15.30 10.84
C VAL A 101 -16.55 15.09 12.03
N ILE A 102 -15.23 15.01 11.83
CA ILE A 102 -14.29 14.64 12.89
C ILE A 102 -14.22 15.69 14.00
N ALA A 103 -14.16 16.99 13.66
CA ALA A 103 -14.09 18.05 14.67
C ALA A 103 -15.36 18.10 15.53
N HIS A 104 -16.53 17.96 14.91
CA HIS A 104 -17.83 17.96 15.57
C HIS A 104 -18.07 16.69 16.41
N LEU A 105 -17.63 15.52 15.93
CA LEU A 105 -17.71 14.28 16.70
C LEU A 105 -16.84 14.33 17.96
N TYR A 106 -15.63 14.89 17.86
CA TYR A 106 -14.77 15.08 19.02
C TYR A 106 -15.41 16.01 20.05
N GLU A 107 -16.07 17.08 19.61
CA GLU A 107 -16.77 18.00 20.52
C GLU A 107 -17.90 17.33 21.32
N GLU A 108 -18.67 16.43 20.70
CA GLU A 108 -19.78 15.74 21.35
C GLU A 108 -19.37 14.51 22.17
N TYR A 109 -18.38 13.76 21.70
CA TYR A 109 -18.07 12.41 22.21
C TYR A 109 -16.64 12.27 22.77
N GLY A 110 -15.84 13.34 22.79
CA GLY A 110 -14.48 13.32 23.31
C GLY A 110 -13.57 12.38 22.52
N GLU A 111 -12.86 11.46 23.18
CA GLU A 111 -11.94 10.54 22.49
C GLU A 111 -12.63 9.29 21.91
N ASP A 112 -13.87 8.99 22.31
CA ASP A 112 -14.51 7.70 22.02
C ASP A 112 -15.22 7.67 20.65
N PHE A 113 -15.25 8.79 19.93
CA PHE A 113 -15.87 8.86 18.59
C PHE A 113 -15.12 8.07 17.51
N VAL A 114 -13.84 7.74 17.72
CA VAL A 114 -12.99 7.16 16.66
C VAL A 114 -13.56 5.85 16.14
N ASP A 115 -14.19 5.04 17.00
CA ASP A 115 -14.80 3.77 16.61
C ASP A 115 -16.07 3.96 15.75
N MET A 116 -16.70 5.14 15.81
CA MET A 116 -17.86 5.51 15.00
C MET A 116 -17.50 5.74 13.52
N LEU A 117 -16.22 5.97 13.21
CA LEU A 117 -15.74 6.24 11.85
C LEU A 117 -15.68 4.93 11.04
N ASP A 118 -16.37 4.89 9.90
CA ASP A 118 -16.19 3.85 8.88
C ASP A 118 -15.40 4.44 7.72
N GLY A 119 -14.10 4.12 7.64
CA GLY A 119 -13.19 4.84 6.76
C GLY A 119 -11.77 4.35 6.79
N ILE A 120 -10.97 4.94 5.91
CA ILE A 120 -9.51 4.91 5.97
C ILE A 120 -9.06 6.32 6.32
N PHE A 121 -8.25 6.50 7.36
CA PHE A 121 -7.88 7.82 7.84
C PHE A 121 -6.61 7.79 8.68
N SER A 122 -5.90 8.89 8.62
CA SER A 122 -4.96 9.35 9.64
C SER A 122 -5.29 10.81 9.90
N PHE A 123 -5.47 11.19 11.16
CA PHE A 123 -5.74 12.59 11.50
C PHE A 123 -4.97 13.04 12.74
N VAL A 124 -4.75 14.35 12.81
CA VAL A 124 -4.30 15.05 14.01
C VAL A 124 -5.29 16.16 14.30
N LEU A 125 -5.88 16.14 15.49
CA LEU A 125 -6.83 17.12 15.99
C LEU A 125 -6.23 17.87 17.18
N LEU A 126 -6.41 19.19 17.19
CA LEU A 126 -6.00 20.10 18.25
C LEU A 126 -7.25 20.79 18.83
N ASP A 127 -7.38 20.76 20.15
CA ASP A 127 -8.37 21.50 20.92
C ASP A 127 -7.68 22.72 21.56
N SER A 128 -7.98 23.92 21.05
CA SER A 128 -7.36 25.16 21.49
C SER A 128 -7.87 25.66 22.84
N ARG A 129 -8.87 25.02 23.44
CA ARG A 129 -9.43 25.44 24.75
C ARG A 129 -8.51 25.03 25.89
N ASP A 130 -7.89 23.86 25.77
CA ASP A 130 -6.97 23.28 26.77
C ASP A 130 -5.61 22.87 26.18
N ASN A 131 -5.34 23.21 24.91
CA ASN A 131 -4.18 22.79 24.13
C ASN A 131 -3.99 21.27 24.08
N SER A 132 -5.07 20.50 24.23
CA SER A 132 -5.02 19.05 24.08
C SER A 132 -5.07 18.63 22.62
N PHE A 133 -4.53 17.46 22.32
CA PHE A 133 -4.59 16.90 20.98
C PHE A 133 -4.88 15.41 21.03
N ILE A 134 -5.50 14.93 19.95
CA ILE A 134 -5.76 13.52 19.67
C ILE A 134 -5.31 13.21 18.25
N VAL A 135 -4.59 12.09 18.11
CA VAL A 135 -4.15 11.54 16.84
C VAL A 135 -4.72 10.15 16.71
N ALA A 136 -5.23 9.77 15.55
CA ALA A 136 -5.67 8.41 15.29
C ALA A 136 -5.34 7.95 13.87
N ARG A 137 -5.14 6.64 13.74
CA ARG A 137 -4.92 5.94 12.47
C ARG A 137 -5.97 4.85 12.31
N ASP A 138 -6.40 4.62 11.07
CA ASP A 138 -7.42 3.64 10.71
C ASP A 138 -7.10 2.21 11.16
N ALA A 139 -8.15 1.39 11.16
CA ALA A 139 -8.18 0.04 11.72
C ALA A 139 -7.03 -0.87 11.26
N ILE A 140 -6.66 -0.80 9.97
CA ILE A 140 -5.70 -1.71 9.34
C ILE A 140 -4.38 -1.00 8.98
N GLY A 141 -4.40 0.34 8.89
CA GLY A 141 -3.25 1.15 8.52
C GLY A 141 -3.14 1.30 7.00
N VAL A 142 -4.27 1.41 6.32
CA VAL A 142 -4.35 1.71 4.87
C VAL A 142 -3.72 3.07 4.58
N THR A 143 -3.94 4.02 5.47
CA THR A 143 -3.24 5.32 5.44
C THR A 143 -1.90 5.19 6.16
N SER A 144 -0.86 5.91 5.73
CA SER A 144 0.43 5.97 6.42
C SER A 144 0.47 7.14 7.40
N LEU A 145 1.06 6.90 8.58
CA LEU A 145 1.29 7.92 9.61
C LEU A 145 2.49 7.52 10.47
N TYR A 146 3.29 8.50 10.84
CA TYR A 146 4.46 8.41 11.68
C TYR A 146 4.34 9.39 12.84
N ILE A 147 4.97 9.06 13.96
CA ILE A 147 5.16 9.94 15.12
C ILE A 147 6.66 10.15 15.31
N GLY A 148 7.07 11.36 15.72
CA GLY A 148 8.46 11.68 15.99
C GLY A 148 8.63 12.65 17.15
N TRP A 149 9.82 12.62 17.74
CA TRP A 149 10.22 13.42 18.90
C TRP A 149 11.53 14.16 18.60
N GLY A 150 11.52 15.48 18.82
CA GLY A 150 12.69 16.35 18.67
C GLY A 150 13.41 16.63 20.00
N LEU A 151 14.65 17.12 19.92
CA LEU A 151 15.47 17.49 21.10
C LEU A 151 14.87 18.63 21.93
N ASP A 152 14.09 19.50 21.30
CA ASP A 152 13.38 20.63 21.89
C ASP A 152 12.06 20.20 22.58
N GLY A 153 11.76 18.90 22.61
CA GLY A 153 10.55 18.35 23.23
C GLY A 153 9.32 18.34 22.34
N ILE A 154 9.44 18.74 21.06
CA ILE A 154 8.32 18.66 20.11
C ILE A 154 7.88 17.22 19.91
N ILE A 155 6.58 17.06 19.71
CA ILE A 155 6.00 15.83 19.17
C ILE A 155 5.43 16.16 17.80
N SER A 156 5.90 15.45 16.78
CA SER A 156 5.50 15.66 15.40
C SER A 156 4.81 14.42 14.84
N PHE A 157 3.86 14.64 13.93
CA PHE A 157 3.13 13.59 13.25
C PHE A 157 3.13 13.85 11.75
N SER A 158 3.42 12.85 10.93
CA SER A 158 3.46 13.05 9.48
C SER A 158 3.03 11.82 8.69
N SER A 159 2.42 12.02 7.51
CA SER A 159 2.06 10.91 6.62
C SER A 159 3.25 10.08 6.14
N GLU A 160 4.43 10.67 6.05
CA GLU A 160 5.66 10.03 5.55
C GLU A 160 6.85 10.44 6.42
N MET A 161 7.81 9.54 6.66
CA MET A 161 8.93 9.81 7.57
C MET A 161 9.83 10.95 7.08
N LYS A 162 9.88 11.22 5.77
CA LYS A 162 10.57 12.38 5.18
C LYS A 162 10.05 13.74 5.67
N GLY A 163 8.84 13.79 6.24
CA GLY A 163 8.29 14.97 6.91
C GLY A 163 8.82 15.18 8.33
N LEU A 164 9.49 14.17 8.91
CA LEU A 164 10.01 14.17 10.28
C LEU A 164 11.55 14.09 10.34
N SER A 165 12.18 13.52 9.32
CA SER A 165 13.57 13.04 9.32
C SER A 165 14.64 14.05 9.75
N ASP A 166 14.37 15.35 9.63
CA ASP A 166 15.34 16.40 9.91
C ASP A 166 15.19 17.00 11.32
N ASP A 167 13.98 17.00 11.87
CA ASP A 167 13.63 17.73 13.09
C ASP A 167 13.30 16.78 14.26
N CYS A 168 13.28 15.45 14.01
CA CYS A 168 13.04 14.42 15.01
C CYS A 168 14.26 13.50 15.15
N GLU A 169 14.80 13.40 16.35
CA GLU A 169 15.88 12.45 16.68
C GLU A 169 15.39 11.01 16.66
N HIS A 170 14.15 10.82 17.11
CA HIS A 170 13.47 9.54 17.09
C HIS A 170 12.14 9.68 16.37
N PHE A 171 11.82 8.73 15.52
CA PHE A 171 10.50 8.55 14.93
C PHE A 171 10.21 7.07 14.67
N GLU A 172 8.92 6.74 14.63
CA GLU A 172 8.41 5.41 14.37
C GLU A 172 7.07 5.46 13.63
N SER A 173 6.64 4.33 13.07
CA SER A 173 5.32 4.22 12.45
C SER A 173 4.25 4.31 13.53
N PHE A 174 3.27 5.20 13.34
CA PHE A 174 2.10 5.26 14.23
C PHE A 174 1.28 3.98 14.06
N PRO A 175 0.98 3.20 15.11
CA PRO A 175 0.38 1.88 14.97
C PRO A 175 -1.07 1.94 14.44
N PRO A 176 -1.48 1.05 13.52
CA PRO A 176 -2.86 0.97 13.04
C PRO A 176 -3.88 0.68 14.14
N GLY A 177 -5.08 1.24 14.04
CA GLY A 177 -6.16 0.99 14.99
C GLY A 177 -5.89 1.54 16.40
N HIS A 178 -5.01 2.53 16.51
CA HIS A 178 -4.67 3.21 17.76
C HIS A 178 -4.99 4.70 17.71
N LEU A 179 -5.10 5.26 18.90
CA LEU A 179 -5.09 6.68 19.18
C LEU A 179 -3.92 7.03 20.10
N TYR A 180 -3.48 8.28 20.05
CA TYR A 180 -2.49 8.87 20.94
C TYR A 180 -3.00 10.25 21.38
N THR A 181 -3.01 10.54 22.68
CA THR A 181 -3.51 11.83 23.19
C THR A 181 -2.49 12.53 24.05
N SER A 182 -2.57 13.86 24.10
CA SER A 182 -1.69 14.67 24.96
C SER A 182 -1.88 14.39 26.45
N LYS A 183 -3.08 13.92 26.84
CA LYS A 183 -3.48 13.58 28.22
C LYS A 183 -2.87 12.26 28.68
N SER A 184 -2.90 11.24 27.84
CA SER A 184 -2.38 9.90 28.16
C SER A 184 -0.91 9.71 27.82
N ARG A 185 -0.41 10.42 26.79
CA ARG A 185 0.94 10.28 26.20
C ARG A 185 1.33 8.82 25.92
N GLY A 186 0.35 8.01 25.52
CA GLY A 186 0.53 6.61 25.20
C GLY A 186 -0.46 6.15 24.13
N PHE A 187 -0.14 5.05 23.48
CA PHE A 187 -1.03 4.44 22.49
C PHE A 187 -2.18 3.69 23.17
N ARG A 188 -3.42 4.03 22.81
CA ARG A 188 -4.62 3.27 23.16
C ARG A 188 -5.21 2.64 21.90
N ARG A 189 -5.39 1.33 21.91
CA ARG A 189 -6.00 0.62 20.77
C ARG A 189 -7.51 0.78 20.79
N TRP A 190 -8.08 1.34 19.73
CA TRP A 190 -9.55 1.50 19.59
C TRP A 190 -10.17 0.36 18.77
N TYR A 191 -9.42 -0.26 17.84
CA TYR A 191 -9.95 -1.32 16.99
C TYR A 191 -9.57 -2.73 17.48
N ASN A 192 -10.54 -3.46 18.02
CA ASN A 192 -10.35 -4.78 18.65
C ASN A 192 -11.35 -5.83 18.16
N PRO A 193 -11.35 -6.19 16.87
CA PRO A 193 -12.25 -7.21 16.33
C PRO A 193 -11.86 -8.62 16.83
N PRO A 194 -12.79 -9.59 16.85
CA PRO A 194 -12.51 -10.95 17.35
C PRO A 194 -11.26 -11.61 16.72
N TRP A 195 -11.09 -11.49 15.40
CA TRP A 195 -9.94 -12.05 14.69
C TRP A 195 -8.59 -11.49 15.16
N PHE A 196 -8.56 -10.30 15.77
CA PHE A 196 -7.30 -9.73 16.27
C PHE A 196 -6.70 -10.56 17.41
N SER A 197 -7.55 -11.24 18.20
CA SER A 197 -7.12 -12.18 19.24
C SER A 197 -6.62 -13.52 18.70
N GLU A 198 -6.72 -13.74 17.37
CA GLU A 198 -6.37 -15.00 16.70
C GLU A 198 -7.22 -16.19 17.17
N SER A 199 -8.38 -15.92 17.79
CA SER A 199 -9.37 -16.92 18.14
C SER A 199 -9.91 -17.60 16.87
N ILE A 200 -9.81 -18.93 16.81
CA ILE A 200 -10.27 -19.70 15.66
C ILE A 200 -11.80 -19.57 15.54
N PRO A 201 -12.32 -19.02 14.44
CA PRO A 201 -13.73 -18.79 14.29
C PRO A 201 -14.42 -20.06 13.73
N SER A 202 -15.75 -20.11 13.80
CA SER A 202 -16.54 -21.29 13.45
C SER A 202 -17.82 -21.00 12.67
N VAL A 203 -18.01 -19.78 12.16
CA VAL A 203 -19.22 -19.43 11.39
C VAL A 203 -19.21 -20.24 10.09
N PRO A 204 -20.30 -20.97 9.76
CA PRO A 204 -20.39 -21.68 8.49
C PRO A 204 -20.25 -20.73 7.29
N TYR A 205 -19.59 -21.20 6.23
CA TYR A 205 -19.45 -20.43 5.00
C TYR A 205 -20.79 -20.30 4.27
N ASP A 206 -21.21 -19.05 4.02
CA ASP A 206 -22.32 -18.69 3.16
C ASP A 206 -21.81 -17.80 2.00
N PRO A 207 -21.92 -18.25 0.73
CA PRO A 207 -21.46 -17.49 -0.44
C PRO A 207 -22.16 -16.14 -0.59
N LEU A 208 -23.46 -16.04 -0.28
CA LEU A 208 -24.24 -14.82 -0.48
C LEU A 208 -23.93 -13.78 0.58
N VAL A 209 -23.73 -14.21 1.83
CA VAL A 209 -23.29 -13.31 2.90
C VAL A 209 -21.92 -12.72 2.56
N LEU A 210 -20.99 -13.53 2.08
CA LEU A 210 -19.67 -13.06 1.68
C LEU A 210 -19.74 -12.12 0.46
N ARG A 211 -20.53 -12.48 -0.57
CA ARG A 211 -20.77 -11.67 -1.76
C ARG A 211 -21.32 -10.29 -1.39
N HIS A 212 -22.44 -10.24 -0.66
CA HIS A 212 -23.09 -8.97 -0.30
C HIS A 212 -22.18 -8.10 0.57
N ALA A 213 -21.43 -8.70 1.50
CA ALA A 213 -20.47 -7.95 2.31
C ALA A 213 -19.40 -7.29 1.43
N PHE A 214 -18.87 -8.00 0.43
CA PHE A 214 -17.87 -7.44 -0.47
C PHE A 214 -18.46 -6.40 -1.44
N GLU A 215 -19.67 -6.63 -1.97
CA GLU A 215 -20.37 -5.65 -2.79
C GLU A 215 -20.58 -4.34 -2.03
N ASN A 216 -21.07 -4.43 -0.80
CA ASN A 216 -21.25 -3.26 0.07
C ASN A 216 -19.91 -2.55 0.33
N ALA A 217 -18.83 -3.31 0.55
CA ALA A 217 -17.50 -2.73 0.72
C ALA A 217 -17.10 -1.92 -0.53
N VAL A 218 -17.25 -2.46 -1.74
CA VAL A 218 -16.95 -1.75 -3.00
C VAL A 218 -17.85 -0.52 -3.18
N ILE A 219 -19.17 -0.66 -2.96
CA ILE A 219 -20.15 0.43 -3.13
C ILE A 219 -19.80 1.62 -2.26
N LYS A 220 -19.42 1.41 -0.99
CA LYS A 220 -18.96 2.49 -0.09
C LYS A 220 -17.79 3.29 -0.67
N ARG A 221 -16.87 2.65 -1.41
CA ARG A 221 -15.69 3.30 -2.01
C ARG A 221 -16.01 4.11 -3.27
N LEU A 222 -17.26 4.09 -3.76
CA LEU A 222 -17.69 4.91 -4.90
C LEU A 222 -17.99 6.38 -4.51
N MET A 223 -17.81 6.75 -3.24
CA MET A 223 -17.93 8.12 -2.73
C MET A 223 -16.86 9.04 -3.34
N THR A 224 -17.18 9.86 -4.34
CA THR A 224 -16.22 10.79 -4.97
C THR A 224 -16.96 11.88 -5.75
N ASP A 225 -16.37 13.08 -5.83
CA ASP A 225 -16.83 14.19 -6.69
C ASP A 225 -15.90 14.43 -7.89
N VAL A 226 -14.88 13.57 -8.07
CA VAL A 226 -13.86 13.66 -9.15
C VAL A 226 -13.76 12.37 -9.97
N PRO A 227 -13.19 12.43 -11.18
CA PRO A 227 -12.95 11.24 -12.00
C PRO A 227 -12.11 10.18 -11.28
N PHE A 228 -12.54 8.94 -11.40
CA PHE A 228 -11.88 7.78 -10.81
C PHE A 228 -11.85 6.59 -11.78
N GLY A 229 -11.08 5.56 -11.43
CA GLY A 229 -11.11 4.28 -12.15
C GLY A 229 -10.75 3.09 -11.27
N VAL A 230 -10.36 1.99 -11.90
CA VAL A 230 -9.94 0.75 -11.21
C VAL A 230 -8.58 0.29 -11.71
N LEU A 231 -7.77 -0.25 -10.79
CA LEU A 231 -6.58 -1.01 -11.18
C LEU A 231 -7.04 -2.41 -11.57
N LEU A 232 -6.60 -2.90 -12.73
CA LEU A 232 -7.03 -4.19 -13.30
C LEU A 232 -5.82 -4.97 -13.81
N SER A 233 -5.44 -6.04 -13.10
CA SER A 233 -4.35 -6.95 -13.51
C SER A 233 -4.85 -8.21 -14.22
N GLY A 234 -6.18 -8.40 -14.29
CA GLY A 234 -6.79 -9.66 -14.75
C GLY A 234 -6.64 -10.81 -13.76
N GLY A 235 -6.10 -10.56 -12.56
CA GLY A 235 -6.18 -11.47 -11.42
C GLY A 235 -7.52 -11.33 -10.70
N LEU A 236 -7.96 -12.42 -10.03
CA LEU A 236 -9.27 -12.54 -9.35
C LEU A 236 -9.70 -11.27 -8.61
N ASP A 237 -8.82 -10.73 -7.78
CA ASP A 237 -9.17 -9.69 -6.80
C ASP A 237 -9.51 -8.37 -7.49
N SER A 238 -8.61 -7.89 -8.35
CA SER A 238 -8.82 -6.67 -9.14
C SER A 238 -9.99 -6.80 -10.11
N SER A 239 -10.19 -7.99 -10.68
CA SER A 239 -11.29 -8.27 -11.59
C SER A 239 -12.65 -8.27 -10.89
N LEU A 240 -12.76 -8.80 -9.67
CA LEU A 240 -13.99 -8.71 -8.88
C LEU A 240 -14.31 -7.27 -8.48
N VAL A 241 -13.30 -6.48 -8.07
CA VAL A 241 -13.47 -5.05 -7.81
C VAL A 241 -14.00 -4.34 -9.05
N ALA A 242 -13.34 -4.52 -10.21
CA ALA A 242 -13.76 -3.89 -11.46
C ALA A 242 -15.18 -4.30 -11.88
N SER A 243 -15.53 -5.58 -11.73
CA SER A 243 -16.86 -6.10 -12.07
C SER A 243 -17.96 -5.48 -11.21
N ILE A 244 -17.76 -5.43 -9.89
CA ILE A 244 -18.72 -4.81 -8.96
C ILE A 244 -18.80 -3.30 -9.23
N THR A 245 -17.66 -2.62 -9.38
CA THR A 245 -17.65 -1.19 -9.72
C THR A 245 -18.44 -0.91 -11.00
N ALA A 246 -18.23 -1.69 -12.07
CA ALA A 246 -18.95 -1.52 -13.33
C ALA A 246 -20.48 -1.69 -13.16
N ARG A 247 -20.92 -2.64 -12.33
CA ARG A 247 -22.36 -2.87 -12.05
C ARG A 247 -23.02 -1.71 -11.31
N TYR A 248 -22.33 -1.10 -10.35
CA TYR A 248 -22.92 -0.11 -9.45
C TYR A 248 -22.59 1.35 -9.82
N LEU A 249 -21.65 1.59 -10.73
CA LEU A 249 -21.22 2.93 -11.13
C LEU A 249 -22.37 3.80 -11.65
N ALA A 250 -23.23 3.26 -12.51
CA ALA A 250 -24.25 4.04 -13.23
C ALA A 250 -25.21 4.84 -12.33
N GLY A 251 -25.44 4.39 -11.09
CA GLY A 251 -26.32 5.06 -10.12
C GLY A 251 -25.68 6.16 -9.27
N THR A 252 -24.35 6.32 -9.36
CA THR A 252 -23.59 7.19 -8.44
C THR A 252 -23.65 8.67 -8.81
N LYS A 253 -23.35 9.56 -7.84
CA LYS A 253 -23.19 11.00 -8.10
C LYS A 253 -22.07 11.26 -9.11
N ALA A 254 -20.94 10.56 -8.95
CA ALA A 254 -19.79 10.63 -9.86
C ALA A 254 -20.19 10.30 -11.31
N ALA A 255 -20.96 9.23 -11.54
CA ALA A 255 -21.36 8.85 -12.89
C ALA A 255 -22.28 9.89 -13.56
N LYS A 256 -23.13 10.57 -12.79
CA LYS A 256 -23.98 11.65 -13.32
C LYS A 256 -23.18 12.87 -13.76
N GLN A 257 -22.05 13.13 -13.11
CA GLN A 257 -21.20 14.29 -13.38
C GLN A 257 -20.11 14.02 -14.42
N TRP A 258 -19.51 12.82 -14.39
CA TRP A 258 -18.31 12.47 -15.16
C TRP A 258 -18.54 11.35 -16.19
N GLY A 259 -19.76 10.81 -16.28
CA GLY A 259 -20.11 9.70 -17.15
C GLY A 259 -20.09 8.34 -16.44
N SER A 260 -20.88 7.40 -16.94
CA SER A 260 -21.04 6.07 -16.36
C SER A 260 -20.06 5.02 -16.91
N GLN A 261 -19.15 5.40 -17.79
CA GLN A 261 -18.18 4.48 -18.37
C GLN A 261 -16.98 4.34 -17.44
N LEU A 262 -16.71 3.12 -16.97
CA LEU A 262 -15.60 2.85 -16.05
C LEU A 262 -14.28 2.80 -16.81
N HIS A 263 -13.27 3.52 -16.31
CA HIS A 263 -11.89 3.42 -16.78
C HIS A 263 -11.13 2.36 -15.97
N SER A 264 -10.41 1.46 -16.67
CA SER A 264 -9.56 0.45 -16.05
C SER A 264 -8.10 0.64 -16.47
N PHE A 265 -7.17 0.42 -15.55
CA PHE A 265 -5.74 0.67 -15.77
C PHE A 265 -4.92 -0.58 -15.48
N CYS A 266 -4.04 -0.95 -16.40
CA CYS A 266 -3.07 -2.03 -16.25
C CYS A 266 -1.66 -1.54 -16.58
N VAL A 267 -0.64 -2.18 -16.00
CA VAL A 267 0.76 -1.92 -16.31
C VAL A 267 1.53 -3.23 -16.41
N GLY A 268 2.44 -3.30 -17.37
CA GLY A 268 3.28 -4.48 -17.58
C GLY A 268 4.39 -4.22 -18.58
N LEU A 269 5.33 -5.15 -18.64
CA LEU A 269 6.22 -5.30 -19.79
C LEU A 269 5.40 -5.78 -20.99
N GLU A 270 5.87 -5.48 -22.19
CA GLU A 270 5.20 -5.91 -23.42
C GLU A 270 5.02 -7.45 -23.43
N GLY A 271 3.79 -7.88 -23.67
CA GLY A 271 3.42 -9.30 -23.67
C GLY A 271 3.29 -9.95 -22.29
N SER A 272 3.25 -9.18 -21.19
CA SER A 272 3.12 -9.78 -19.87
C SER A 272 1.78 -10.51 -19.66
N PRO A 273 1.75 -11.54 -18.78
CA PRO A 273 0.52 -12.26 -18.46
C PRO A 273 -0.62 -11.37 -17.95
N ASP A 274 -0.28 -10.34 -17.17
CA ASP A 274 -1.27 -9.43 -16.59
C ASP A 274 -1.92 -8.54 -17.67
N LEU A 275 -1.16 -8.03 -18.64
CA LEU A 275 -1.74 -7.21 -19.73
C LEU A 275 -2.79 -8.01 -20.50
N LYS A 276 -2.47 -9.25 -20.88
CA LYS A 276 -3.37 -10.13 -21.63
C LYS A 276 -4.67 -10.40 -20.85
N ALA A 277 -4.55 -10.75 -19.58
CA ALA A 277 -5.72 -11.08 -18.76
C ALA A 277 -6.55 -9.84 -18.39
N ALA A 278 -5.89 -8.71 -18.12
CA ALA A 278 -6.56 -7.45 -17.85
C ALA A 278 -7.39 -7.00 -19.05
N LYS A 279 -6.83 -7.10 -20.26
CA LYS A 279 -7.54 -6.82 -21.50
C LYS A 279 -8.79 -7.69 -21.67
N GLU A 280 -8.69 -8.99 -21.43
CA GLU A 280 -9.84 -9.89 -21.53
C GLU A 280 -10.96 -9.51 -20.55
N VAL A 281 -10.60 -9.19 -19.30
CA VAL A 281 -11.58 -8.74 -18.30
C VAL A 281 -12.18 -7.39 -18.68
N ALA A 282 -11.37 -6.47 -19.20
CA ALA A 282 -11.83 -5.17 -19.64
C ALA A 282 -12.82 -5.27 -20.81
N ASP A 283 -12.54 -6.13 -21.79
CA ASP A 283 -13.41 -6.41 -22.93
C ASP A 283 -14.74 -7.04 -22.45
N TYR A 284 -14.68 -7.97 -21.48
CA TYR A 284 -15.87 -8.57 -20.88
C TYR A 284 -16.74 -7.55 -20.11
N LEU A 285 -16.12 -6.64 -19.36
CA LEU A 285 -16.81 -5.64 -18.54
C LEU A 285 -17.20 -4.37 -19.32
N GLY A 286 -16.70 -4.18 -20.55
CA GLY A 286 -16.95 -2.99 -21.35
C GLY A 286 -16.29 -1.71 -20.81
N THR A 287 -15.16 -1.84 -20.10
CA THR A 287 -14.44 -0.67 -19.54
C THR A 287 -13.62 0.05 -20.61
N VAL A 288 -13.38 1.36 -20.44
CA VAL A 288 -12.32 2.06 -21.19
C VAL A 288 -10.97 1.59 -20.64
N HIS A 289 -10.34 0.65 -21.34
CA HIS A 289 -9.09 0.04 -20.89
C HIS A 289 -7.88 0.87 -21.29
N HIS A 290 -7.02 1.15 -20.31
CA HIS A 290 -5.74 1.83 -20.49
C HIS A 290 -4.63 0.85 -20.17
N GLU A 291 -3.94 0.40 -21.21
CA GLU A 291 -2.80 -0.50 -21.12
C GLU A 291 -1.51 0.32 -21.14
N PHE A 292 -0.74 0.27 -20.05
CA PHE A 292 0.52 0.98 -19.96
C PHE A 292 1.71 0.04 -20.01
N HIS A 293 2.62 0.34 -20.93
CA HIS A 293 3.90 -0.33 -21.04
C HIS A 293 4.99 0.44 -20.29
N PHE A 294 5.93 -0.29 -19.71
CA PHE A 294 7.22 0.21 -19.25
C PHE A 294 8.32 -0.76 -19.71
N THR A 295 9.55 -0.27 -19.80
CA THR A 295 10.73 -1.11 -20.05
C THR A 295 11.44 -1.44 -18.74
N VAL A 296 12.29 -2.47 -18.75
CA VAL A 296 13.16 -2.77 -17.60
C VAL A 296 14.02 -1.57 -17.24
N GLN A 297 14.47 -0.78 -18.23
CA GLN A 297 15.26 0.42 -17.98
C GLN A 297 14.43 1.52 -17.31
N ASP A 298 13.19 1.77 -17.75
CA ASP A 298 12.29 2.72 -17.07
C ASP A 298 12.09 2.36 -15.60
N GLY A 299 11.98 1.06 -15.31
CA GLY A 299 11.88 0.55 -13.96
C GLY A 299 13.16 0.78 -13.15
N ILE A 300 14.34 0.46 -13.71
CA ILE A 300 15.65 0.66 -13.06
C ILE A 300 15.87 2.14 -12.74
N ASP A 301 15.58 3.03 -13.70
CA ASP A 301 15.76 4.48 -13.54
C ASP A 301 14.84 5.06 -12.46
N ALA A 302 13.69 4.42 -12.20
CA ALA A 302 12.74 4.84 -11.17
C ALA A 302 13.07 4.31 -9.76
N ILE A 303 14.03 3.39 -9.59
CA ILE A 303 14.25 2.73 -8.28
C ILE A 303 14.61 3.71 -7.16
N GLU A 304 15.42 4.74 -7.44
CA GLU A 304 15.78 5.73 -6.42
C GLU A 304 14.55 6.53 -5.95
N ASP A 305 13.71 6.99 -6.88
CA ASP A 305 12.47 7.71 -6.57
C ASP A 305 11.48 6.81 -5.82
N VAL A 306 11.36 5.54 -6.24
CA VAL A 306 10.50 4.56 -5.57
C VAL A 306 10.95 4.36 -4.13
N ILE A 307 12.24 4.17 -3.86
CA ILE A 307 12.75 4.01 -2.49
C ILE A 307 12.51 5.26 -1.66
N TYR A 308 12.73 6.45 -2.23
CA TYR A 308 12.42 7.72 -1.56
C TYR A 308 10.94 7.86 -1.19
N HIS A 309 10.03 7.50 -2.10
CA HIS A 309 8.60 7.63 -1.87
C HIS A 309 8.05 6.55 -0.93
N ILE A 310 8.43 5.29 -1.11
CA ILE A 310 7.91 4.18 -0.29
C ILE A 310 8.54 4.14 1.10
N GLU A 311 9.77 4.65 1.24
CA GLU A 311 10.49 4.73 2.51
C GLU A 311 10.80 3.34 3.07
N THR A 312 11.24 2.42 2.22
CA THR A 312 11.62 1.05 2.58
C THR A 312 12.80 0.55 1.76
N TYR A 313 13.48 -0.48 2.29
CA TYR A 313 14.49 -1.26 1.58
C TYR A 313 14.06 -2.73 1.38
N ASP A 314 12.79 -3.06 1.65
CA ASP A 314 12.25 -4.39 1.40
C ASP A 314 12.18 -4.70 -0.11
N VAL A 315 12.79 -5.81 -0.50
CA VAL A 315 12.95 -6.21 -1.91
C VAL A 315 11.60 -6.44 -2.58
N THR A 316 10.70 -7.17 -1.92
CA THR A 316 9.37 -7.51 -2.47
C THR A 316 8.55 -6.25 -2.70
N THR A 317 8.55 -5.37 -1.70
CA THR A 317 7.83 -4.11 -1.74
C THR A 317 8.37 -3.21 -2.85
N ILE A 318 9.69 -3.07 -3.03
CA ILE A 318 10.27 -2.24 -4.10
C ILE A 318 9.96 -2.82 -5.49
N ARG A 319 10.13 -4.13 -5.68
CA ARG A 319 9.80 -4.82 -6.95
C ARG A 319 8.37 -4.56 -7.38
N ALA A 320 7.41 -4.68 -6.45
CA ALA A 320 5.99 -4.47 -6.72
C ALA A 320 5.59 -2.98 -6.78
N SER A 321 6.26 -2.11 -6.02
CA SER A 321 5.95 -0.67 -6.00
C SER A 321 6.36 0.03 -7.29
N THR A 322 7.42 -0.43 -7.95
CA THR A 322 7.96 0.26 -9.13
C THR A 322 6.97 0.31 -10.31
N PRO A 323 6.34 -0.79 -10.76
CA PRO A 323 5.31 -0.72 -11.79
C PRO A 323 4.10 0.11 -11.33
N MET A 324 3.69 -0.01 -10.05
CA MET A 324 2.57 0.76 -9.51
C MET A 324 2.86 2.28 -9.50
N PHE A 325 4.08 2.68 -9.17
CA PHE A 325 4.55 4.06 -9.22
C PHE A 325 4.51 4.60 -10.66
N LEU A 326 5.05 3.86 -11.62
CA LEU A 326 5.05 4.24 -13.04
C LEU A 326 3.63 4.32 -13.62
N MET A 327 2.76 3.37 -13.26
CA MET A 327 1.35 3.39 -13.64
C MET A 327 0.64 4.61 -13.07
N SER A 328 0.84 4.91 -11.78
CA SER A 328 0.19 6.03 -11.10
C SER A 328 0.52 7.37 -11.76
N ARG A 329 1.76 7.53 -12.22
CA ARG A 329 2.19 8.71 -13.01
C ARG A 329 1.34 8.88 -14.27
N LYS A 330 1.13 7.80 -15.02
CA LYS A 330 0.32 7.81 -16.25
C LYS A 330 -1.16 8.04 -15.95
N ILE A 331 -1.72 7.39 -14.93
CA ILE A 331 -3.11 7.60 -14.48
C ILE A 331 -3.34 9.08 -14.15
N LYS A 332 -2.44 9.69 -13.37
CA LYS A 332 -2.52 11.11 -13.02
C LYS A 332 -2.53 12.01 -14.26
N SER A 333 -1.73 11.69 -15.27
CA SER A 333 -1.66 12.48 -16.52
C SER A 333 -2.96 12.47 -17.32
N LEU A 334 -3.84 11.50 -17.08
CA LEU A 334 -5.19 11.42 -17.66
C LEU A 334 -6.25 12.17 -16.84
N GLY A 335 -5.85 12.85 -15.76
CA GLY A 335 -6.76 13.63 -14.90
C GLY A 335 -7.48 12.81 -13.83
N VAL A 336 -7.18 11.52 -13.71
CA VAL A 336 -7.77 10.64 -12.68
C VAL A 336 -7.09 10.90 -11.32
N LYS A 337 -7.90 11.05 -10.26
CA LYS A 337 -7.40 11.33 -8.89
C LYS A 337 -7.61 10.18 -7.91
N MET A 338 -8.46 9.21 -8.23
CA MET A 338 -8.74 8.07 -7.37
C MET A 338 -8.83 6.78 -8.18
N VAL A 339 -8.34 5.69 -7.61
CA VAL A 339 -8.49 4.34 -8.14
C VAL A 339 -8.90 3.37 -7.03
N ILE A 340 -9.66 2.33 -7.41
CA ILE A 340 -9.97 1.20 -6.53
C ILE A 340 -9.08 0.01 -6.91
N SER A 341 -8.51 -0.66 -5.90
CA SER A 341 -7.56 -1.77 -6.05
C SER A 341 -7.99 -3.02 -5.27
N GLY A 342 -7.40 -4.17 -5.60
CA GLY A 342 -7.72 -5.49 -5.01
C GLY A 342 -6.85 -5.92 -3.82
N GLU A 343 -6.04 -5.01 -3.25
CA GLU A 343 -5.12 -5.31 -2.14
C GLU A 343 -5.88 -5.77 -0.88
N GLY A 344 -5.30 -6.71 -0.13
CA GLY A 344 -5.88 -7.26 1.10
C GLY A 344 -6.58 -8.62 0.93
N SER A 345 -6.93 -8.99 -0.31
CA SER A 345 -7.64 -10.26 -0.59
C SER A 345 -6.80 -11.48 -0.22
N ASP A 346 -5.52 -11.49 -0.59
CA ASP A 346 -4.64 -12.64 -0.36
C ASP A 346 -4.40 -12.88 1.14
N GLU A 347 -4.29 -11.81 1.93
CA GLU A 347 -4.12 -11.87 3.38
C GLU A 347 -5.36 -12.38 4.11
N ILE A 348 -6.54 -12.03 3.63
CA ILE A 348 -7.83 -12.43 4.25
C ILE A 348 -8.18 -13.88 3.91
N PHE A 349 -7.87 -14.33 2.70
CA PHE A 349 -8.35 -15.60 2.17
C PHE A 349 -7.27 -16.68 2.00
N GLY A 350 -6.03 -16.41 2.41
CA GLY A 350 -4.92 -17.33 2.21
C GLY A 350 -4.59 -17.51 0.72
N GLY A 351 -4.48 -16.39 0.01
CA GLY A 351 -4.35 -16.36 -1.45
C GLY A 351 -2.93 -16.57 -1.98
N TYR A 352 -1.92 -16.34 -1.15
CA TYR A 352 -0.54 -16.61 -1.55
C TYR A 352 -0.27 -18.10 -1.72
N LEU A 353 0.56 -18.47 -2.69
CA LEU A 353 0.79 -19.88 -3.04
C LEU A 353 1.39 -20.71 -1.89
N TYR A 354 2.09 -20.09 -0.94
CA TYR A 354 2.62 -20.81 0.22
C TYR A 354 1.51 -21.32 1.16
N PHE A 355 0.29 -20.77 1.12
CA PHE A 355 -0.85 -21.31 1.87
C PHE A 355 -1.28 -22.71 1.41
N HIS A 356 -0.87 -23.17 0.22
CA HIS A 356 -1.03 -24.58 -0.20
C HIS A 356 -0.31 -25.56 0.74
N LYS A 357 0.64 -25.07 1.56
CA LYS A 357 1.38 -25.86 2.55
C LYS A 357 0.90 -25.63 3.99
N ALA A 358 -0.16 -24.85 4.21
CA ALA A 358 -0.70 -24.67 5.55
C ALA A 358 -1.09 -26.03 6.15
N PRO A 359 -0.57 -26.40 7.33
CA PRO A 359 -0.72 -27.76 7.85
C PRO A 359 -2.14 -28.07 8.34
N ASN A 360 -2.87 -27.06 8.78
CA ASN A 360 -4.25 -27.16 9.27
C ASN A 360 -4.92 -25.78 9.24
N LYS A 361 -6.22 -25.76 9.52
CA LYS A 361 -7.04 -24.56 9.49
C LYS A 361 -6.64 -23.52 10.55
N GLU A 362 -6.13 -23.97 11.69
CA GLU A 362 -5.69 -23.09 12.78
C GLU A 362 -4.44 -22.30 12.40
N GLU A 363 -3.45 -22.96 11.80
CA GLU A 363 -2.24 -22.30 11.29
C GLU A 363 -2.55 -21.38 10.10
N LEU A 364 -3.45 -21.78 9.20
CA LEU A 364 -3.95 -20.89 8.14
C LEU A 364 -4.57 -19.62 8.74
N HIS A 365 -5.44 -19.76 9.75
CA HIS A 365 -6.10 -18.62 10.37
C HIS A 365 -5.11 -17.69 11.07
N ARG A 366 -4.21 -18.22 11.90
CA ARG A 366 -3.19 -17.43 12.60
C ARG A 366 -2.31 -16.66 11.61
N GLU A 367 -1.91 -17.31 10.51
CA GLU A 367 -1.15 -16.64 9.45
C GLU A 367 -1.97 -15.52 8.78
N THR A 368 -3.24 -15.75 8.42
CA THR A 368 -4.10 -14.69 7.86
C THR A 368 -4.27 -13.51 8.82
N CYS A 369 -4.44 -13.77 10.12
CA CYS A 369 -4.50 -12.73 11.14
C CYS A 369 -3.17 -11.96 11.25
N HIS A 370 -2.03 -12.66 11.26
CA HIS A 370 -0.71 -12.01 11.28
C HIS A 370 -0.50 -11.14 10.03
N LYS A 371 -0.88 -11.66 8.85
CA LYS A 371 -0.80 -10.93 7.59
C LYS A 371 -1.61 -9.64 7.62
N ILE A 372 -2.87 -9.70 8.07
CA ILE A 372 -3.71 -8.51 8.19
C ILE A 372 -3.11 -7.49 9.16
N LYS A 373 -2.54 -7.92 10.30
CA LYS A 373 -1.88 -7.03 11.27
C LYS A 373 -0.65 -6.33 10.67
N ALA A 374 0.08 -7.02 9.80
CA ALA A 374 1.32 -6.53 9.20
C ALA A 374 1.13 -5.74 7.89
N LEU A 375 -0.06 -5.78 7.27
CA LEU A 375 -0.37 -5.15 5.97
C LEU A 375 0.14 -3.70 5.84
N HIS A 376 0.04 -2.92 6.92
CA HIS A 376 0.48 -1.52 6.98
C HIS A 376 1.98 -1.30 6.70
N GLN A 377 2.80 -2.35 6.78
CA GLN A 377 4.24 -2.32 6.53
C GLN A 377 4.61 -2.81 5.12
N TYR A 378 3.66 -3.41 4.39
CA TYR A 378 3.89 -4.06 3.10
C TYR A 378 2.90 -3.55 2.04
N ASP A 379 1.83 -4.27 1.77
CA ASP A 379 0.92 -4.02 0.64
C ASP A 379 0.14 -2.71 0.79
N CYS A 380 -0.30 -2.36 2.01
CA CYS A 380 -0.88 -1.03 2.26
C CYS A 380 0.16 0.08 2.09
N LEU A 381 1.41 -0.15 2.51
CA LEU A 381 2.50 0.81 2.36
C LEU A 381 2.75 1.11 0.88
N ARG A 382 2.89 0.06 0.07
CA ARG A 382 3.03 0.13 -1.39
C ARG A 382 1.84 0.84 -2.01
N ALA A 383 0.63 0.33 -1.80
CA ALA A 383 -0.58 0.84 -2.44
C ALA A 383 -0.81 2.31 -2.09
N ASN A 384 -0.55 2.70 -0.84
CA ASN A 384 -0.66 4.08 -0.40
C ASN A 384 0.42 4.97 -1.02
N LYS A 385 1.70 4.65 -0.80
CA LYS A 385 2.80 5.58 -1.13
C LYS A 385 3.16 5.60 -2.62
N ALA A 386 3.05 4.47 -3.33
CA ALA A 386 3.33 4.42 -4.77
C ALA A 386 2.31 5.26 -5.56
N THR A 387 1.03 5.20 -5.18
CA THR A 387 -0.02 6.01 -5.81
C THR A 387 0.06 7.48 -5.35
N SER A 388 0.28 7.72 -4.06
CA SER A 388 0.40 9.07 -3.52
C SER A 388 1.61 9.83 -4.06
N ALA A 389 2.67 9.16 -4.53
CA ALA A 389 3.80 9.78 -5.21
C ALA A 389 3.39 10.64 -6.43
N TRP A 390 2.21 10.37 -6.99
CA TRP A 390 1.67 11.09 -8.15
C TRP A 390 0.30 11.74 -7.86
N GLY A 391 -0.03 11.99 -6.59
CA GLY A 391 -1.30 12.61 -6.22
C GLY A 391 -2.50 11.80 -6.69
N LEU A 392 -2.41 10.48 -6.52
CA LEU A 392 -3.45 9.50 -6.82
C LEU A 392 -3.85 8.79 -5.51
N GLU A 393 -5.15 8.70 -5.23
CA GLU A 393 -5.68 7.93 -4.12
C GLU A 393 -5.96 6.48 -4.50
N ALA A 394 -5.54 5.53 -3.66
CA ALA A 394 -5.92 4.13 -3.78
C ALA A 394 -6.93 3.74 -2.70
N ARG A 395 -8.04 3.13 -3.11
CA ARG A 395 -9.07 2.57 -2.21
C ARG A 395 -9.08 1.06 -2.27
N VAL A 396 -9.18 0.41 -1.12
CA VAL A 396 -8.97 -1.05 -0.96
C VAL A 396 -10.17 -1.69 -0.26
N PRO A 397 -11.24 -2.05 -1.00
CA PRO A 397 -12.50 -2.58 -0.46
C PRO A 397 -12.35 -3.88 0.33
N PHE A 398 -11.35 -4.72 0.01
CA PHE A 398 -11.08 -5.92 0.82
C PHE A 398 -10.69 -5.57 2.26
N LEU A 399 -10.25 -4.34 2.54
CA LEU A 399 -9.89 -3.89 3.88
C LEU A 399 -11.00 -3.10 4.59
N ASP A 400 -12.25 -3.20 4.12
CA ASP A 400 -13.42 -2.69 4.83
C ASP A 400 -13.63 -3.41 6.17
N LYS A 401 -13.90 -2.66 7.25
CA LYS A 401 -14.04 -3.21 8.61
C LYS A 401 -15.12 -4.29 8.67
N GLU A 402 -16.28 -4.08 8.05
CA GLU A 402 -17.38 -5.03 8.08
C GLU A 402 -17.12 -6.22 7.15
N PHE A 403 -16.50 -6.01 5.99
CA PHE A 403 -16.10 -7.12 5.14
C PHE A 403 -15.04 -8.02 5.80
N ILE A 404 -13.97 -7.45 6.39
CA ILE A 404 -12.98 -8.24 7.14
C ILE A 404 -13.68 -9.01 8.26
N LYS A 405 -14.58 -8.37 9.01
CA LYS A 405 -15.32 -9.03 10.09
C LYS A 405 -16.12 -10.24 9.59
N VAL A 406 -16.82 -10.12 8.46
CA VAL A 406 -17.52 -11.25 7.83
C VAL A 406 -16.52 -12.32 7.38
N ALA A 407 -15.54 -11.95 6.55
CA ALA A 407 -14.60 -12.89 5.95
C ALA A 407 -13.72 -13.62 6.97
N MET A 408 -13.37 -12.96 8.08
CA MET A 408 -12.56 -13.52 9.16
C MET A 408 -13.39 -14.23 10.24
N SER A 409 -14.72 -14.22 10.15
CA SER A 409 -15.60 -15.02 11.02
C SER A 409 -15.87 -16.43 10.47
N ILE A 410 -15.62 -16.65 9.19
CA ILE A 410 -15.85 -17.93 8.52
C ILE A 410 -14.89 -18.99 9.06
N ASP A 411 -15.39 -20.21 9.33
CA ASP A 411 -14.55 -21.37 9.71
C ASP A 411 -13.40 -21.51 8.70
N PRO A 412 -12.13 -21.40 9.15
CA PRO A 412 -10.98 -21.42 8.26
C PRO A 412 -10.85 -22.75 7.48
N GLU A 413 -11.53 -23.82 7.92
CA GLU A 413 -11.66 -25.07 7.17
C GLU A 413 -12.22 -24.85 5.75
N SER A 414 -13.10 -23.85 5.58
CA SER A 414 -13.64 -23.50 4.26
C SER A 414 -12.60 -22.81 3.37
N LYS A 415 -11.61 -22.12 3.97
CA LYS A 415 -10.50 -21.45 3.26
C LYS A 415 -9.36 -22.41 2.90
N MET A 416 -9.31 -23.60 3.54
CA MET A 416 -8.29 -24.60 3.25
C MET A 416 -8.31 -25.01 1.79
N ILE A 417 -7.11 -25.06 1.21
CA ILE A 417 -6.89 -25.53 -0.15
C ILE A 417 -6.91 -27.05 -0.14
N LYS A 418 -7.78 -27.64 -0.98
CA LYS A 418 -8.02 -29.08 -1.07
C LYS A 418 -8.09 -29.48 -2.53
N LYS A 419 -6.93 -29.81 -3.10
CA LYS A 419 -6.77 -30.10 -4.54
C LYS A 419 -7.63 -31.29 -4.99
N ASP A 420 -7.76 -32.31 -4.14
CA ASP A 420 -8.63 -33.48 -4.32
C ASP A 420 -10.12 -33.11 -4.47
N GLN A 421 -10.53 -31.96 -3.92
CA GLN A 421 -11.90 -31.43 -3.99
C GLN A 421 -12.03 -30.28 -5.00
N GLY A 422 -11.00 -30.01 -5.80
CA GLY A 422 -10.97 -28.87 -6.72
C GLY A 422 -10.93 -27.51 -6.04
N ARG A 423 -10.60 -27.45 -4.74
CA ARG A 423 -10.47 -26.18 -4.00
C ARG A 423 -9.06 -25.63 -4.15
N ILE A 424 -8.96 -24.53 -4.88
CA ILE A 424 -7.73 -23.73 -5.05
C ILE A 424 -7.69 -22.57 -4.05
N GLU A 425 -6.62 -21.77 -4.07
CA GLU A 425 -6.53 -20.58 -3.23
C GLU A 425 -7.73 -19.64 -3.44
N LYS A 426 -8.22 -19.05 -2.34
CA LYS A 426 -9.40 -18.17 -2.33
C LYS A 426 -10.67 -18.82 -2.88
N TRP A 427 -10.80 -20.15 -2.80
CA TRP A 427 -11.96 -20.87 -3.34
C TRP A 427 -13.31 -20.33 -2.86
N ILE A 428 -13.44 -19.96 -1.58
CA ILE A 428 -14.69 -19.38 -1.06
C ILE A 428 -15.02 -18.03 -1.70
N LEU A 429 -14.02 -17.20 -2.02
CA LEU A 429 -14.26 -15.94 -2.72
C LEU A 429 -14.71 -16.20 -4.16
N ARG A 430 -14.04 -17.13 -4.85
CA ARG A 430 -14.40 -17.53 -6.22
C ARG A 430 -15.82 -18.07 -6.27
N LYS A 431 -16.18 -18.95 -5.32
CA LYS A 431 -17.53 -19.51 -5.19
C LYS A 431 -18.58 -18.48 -4.84
N ALA A 432 -18.26 -17.51 -3.99
CA ALA A 432 -19.18 -16.42 -3.68
C ALA A 432 -19.55 -15.63 -4.95
N PHE A 433 -18.70 -15.57 -5.97
CA PHE A 433 -18.95 -14.82 -7.22
C PHE A 433 -19.19 -15.70 -8.47
N ASP A 434 -19.34 -17.01 -8.29
CA ASP A 434 -19.69 -17.98 -9.34
C ASP A 434 -21.22 -17.98 -9.55
N ASP A 435 -21.71 -16.91 -10.19
CA ASP A 435 -23.12 -16.70 -10.48
C ASP A 435 -23.41 -17.08 -11.95
N GLU A 436 -24.26 -18.07 -12.19
CA GLU A 436 -24.58 -18.51 -13.55
C GLU A 436 -25.61 -17.62 -14.25
N GLU A 437 -26.48 -16.95 -13.50
CA GLU A 437 -27.52 -16.08 -14.07
C GLU A 437 -26.97 -14.69 -14.40
N ARG A 438 -26.11 -14.16 -13.51
CA ARG A 438 -25.46 -12.86 -13.65
C ARG A 438 -23.96 -12.98 -13.37
N PRO A 439 -23.18 -13.57 -14.28
CA PRO A 439 -21.76 -13.82 -14.05
C PRO A 439 -20.98 -12.51 -13.81
N TYR A 440 -20.13 -12.50 -12.77
CA TYR A 440 -19.27 -11.35 -12.49
C TYR A 440 -18.06 -11.32 -13.41
N LEU A 441 -17.56 -12.49 -13.80
CA LEU A 441 -16.35 -12.68 -14.60
C LEU A 441 -16.51 -13.91 -15.50
N PRO A 442 -15.72 -14.01 -16.59
CA PRO A 442 -15.57 -15.26 -17.32
C PRO A 442 -15.10 -16.39 -16.38
N LYS A 443 -15.65 -17.60 -16.52
CA LYS A 443 -15.34 -18.72 -15.60
C LYS A 443 -13.84 -19.02 -15.51
N HIS A 444 -13.09 -18.94 -16.61
CA HIS A 444 -11.65 -19.21 -16.60
C HIS A 444 -10.83 -18.11 -15.91
N ILE A 445 -11.30 -16.85 -15.89
CA ILE A 445 -10.71 -15.78 -15.08
C ILE A 445 -11.06 -15.99 -13.60
N LEU A 446 -12.34 -16.29 -13.30
CA LEU A 446 -12.82 -16.51 -11.95
C LEU A 446 -12.06 -17.65 -11.25
N TYR A 447 -11.60 -18.65 -11.99
CA TYR A 447 -10.85 -19.80 -11.48
C TYR A 447 -9.36 -19.81 -11.91
N ARG A 448 -8.82 -18.69 -12.43
CA ARG A 448 -7.40 -18.54 -12.76
C ARG A 448 -6.53 -18.64 -11.50
N GLN A 449 -5.46 -19.44 -11.53
CA GLN A 449 -4.48 -19.53 -10.42
C GLN A 449 -3.88 -18.14 -10.12
N LYS A 450 -3.58 -17.90 -8.84
CA LYS A 450 -2.87 -16.69 -8.40
C LYS A 450 -1.53 -16.50 -9.10
N GLU A 451 -1.37 -15.33 -9.72
CA GLU A 451 -0.09 -14.75 -10.12
C GLU A 451 0.25 -13.59 -9.17
N GLN A 452 1.49 -13.52 -8.67
CA GLN A 452 1.94 -12.39 -7.86
C GLN A 452 2.22 -11.17 -8.74
N PHE A 453 1.99 -9.96 -8.24
CA PHE A 453 2.06 -8.74 -9.06
C PHE A 453 3.44 -8.54 -9.71
N SER A 454 4.53 -8.73 -8.96
CA SER A 454 5.90 -8.60 -9.50
C SER A 454 6.26 -9.64 -10.57
N ASP A 455 5.58 -10.78 -10.59
CA ASP A 455 5.76 -11.84 -11.59
C ASP A 455 4.85 -11.59 -12.81
N GLY A 456 3.59 -11.20 -12.56
CA GLY A 456 2.57 -10.92 -13.58
C GLY A 456 2.88 -9.73 -14.49
N VAL A 457 3.62 -8.74 -14.00
CA VAL A 457 4.11 -7.61 -14.81
C VAL A 457 5.18 -8.01 -15.83
N GLY A 458 5.74 -9.23 -15.73
CA GLY A 458 6.68 -9.80 -16.71
C GLY A 458 8.00 -10.24 -16.07
N TYR A 459 8.42 -11.48 -16.36
CA TYR A 459 9.54 -12.13 -15.67
C TYR A 459 10.89 -11.41 -15.86
N SER A 460 11.12 -10.78 -17.01
CA SER A 460 12.36 -10.04 -17.27
C SER A 460 12.54 -8.81 -16.37
N TRP A 461 11.48 -8.35 -15.68
CA TRP A 461 11.59 -7.29 -14.69
C TRP A 461 12.50 -7.70 -13.51
N ILE A 462 12.19 -8.83 -12.89
CA ILE A 462 12.95 -9.34 -11.73
C ILE A 462 14.38 -9.69 -12.14
N ASP A 463 14.54 -10.36 -13.29
CA ASP A 463 15.86 -10.73 -13.78
C ASP A 463 16.70 -9.50 -14.12
N GLY A 464 16.08 -8.47 -14.69
CA GLY A 464 16.69 -7.17 -14.96
C GLY A 464 17.20 -6.47 -13.69
N LEU A 465 16.39 -6.46 -12.63
CA LEU A 465 16.77 -5.90 -11.33
C LEU A 465 17.95 -6.64 -10.70
N LYS A 466 17.91 -7.98 -10.68
CA LYS A 466 19.01 -8.82 -10.19
C LYS A 466 20.29 -8.56 -10.96
N ALA A 467 20.21 -8.51 -12.29
CA ALA A 467 21.35 -8.23 -13.17
C ALA A 467 21.91 -6.82 -12.97
N HIS A 468 21.05 -5.82 -12.78
CA HIS A 468 21.46 -4.44 -12.48
C HIS A 468 22.21 -4.37 -11.14
N ALA A 469 21.61 -4.90 -10.07
CA ALA A 469 22.24 -4.92 -8.76
C ALA A 469 23.59 -5.65 -8.76
N ALA A 470 23.73 -6.72 -9.55
CA ALA A 470 24.98 -7.46 -9.68
C ALA A 470 26.13 -6.64 -10.29
N LYS A 471 25.84 -5.59 -11.08
CA LYS A 471 26.84 -4.66 -11.62
C LYS A 471 27.33 -3.65 -10.57
N HIS A 472 26.51 -3.36 -9.56
CA HIS A 472 26.79 -2.33 -8.55
C HIS A 472 27.24 -2.87 -7.20
N VAL A 473 26.95 -4.15 -6.91
CA VAL A 473 27.31 -4.80 -5.64
C VAL A 473 28.26 -5.96 -5.88
N THR A 474 29.48 -5.84 -5.35
CA THR A 474 30.52 -6.87 -5.46
C THR A 474 30.36 -7.95 -4.39
N ASP A 475 30.95 -9.12 -4.60
CA ASP A 475 30.94 -10.19 -3.58
C ASP A 475 31.66 -9.76 -2.30
N LYS A 476 32.69 -8.89 -2.41
CA LYS A 476 33.37 -8.29 -1.26
C LYS A 476 32.45 -7.40 -0.43
N MET A 477 31.52 -6.67 -1.07
CA MET A 477 30.52 -5.87 -0.36
C MET A 477 29.56 -6.77 0.42
N ILE A 478 29.11 -7.86 -0.19
CA ILE A 478 28.24 -8.85 0.49
C ILE A 478 28.95 -9.49 1.68
N LEU A 479 30.22 -9.90 1.54
CA LEU A 479 31.01 -10.47 2.64
C LEU A 479 31.12 -9.53 3.85
N ASN A 480 31.16 -8.22 3.60
CA ASN A 480 31.27 -7.21 4.66
C ASN A 480 29.91 -6.64 5.09
N ALA A 481 28.79 -7.13 4.54
CA ALA A 481 27.47 -6.51 4.73
C ALA A 481 27.05 -6.40 6.20
N SER A 482 27.40 -7.36 7.05
CA SER A 482 27.06 -7.35 8.48
C SER A 482 27.78 -6.26 9.26
N TYR A 483 28.98 -5.84 8.82
CA TYR A 483 29.73 -4.74 9.43
C TYR A 483 29.18 -3.37 9.00
N ILE A 484 28.68 -3.26 7.77
CA ILE A 484 28.15 -2.01 7.21
C ILE A 484 26.67 -1.81 7.60
N PHE A 485 25.88 -2.88 7.54
CA PHE A 485 24.45 -2.90 7.82
C PHE A 485 24.14 -3.96 8.88
N PRO A 486 24.46 -3.71 10.16
CA PRO A 486 24.27 -4.68 11.23
C PRO A 486 22.78 -4.96 11.54
N HIS A 487 21.90 -3.98 11.32
CA HIS A 487 20.45 -4.16 11.41
C HIS A 487 19.90 -4.56 10.04
N ASN A 488 19.10 -5.64 9.99
CA ASN A 488 18.54 -6.21 8.76
C ASN A 488 19.60 -6.34 7.66
N THR A 489 20.66 -7.09 7.94
CA THR A 489 21.79 -7.27 7.02
C THR A 489 21.31 -7.83 5.68
N PRO A 490 21.60 -7.15 4.55
CA PRO A 490 21.20 -7.63 3.25
C PRO A 490 21.95 -8.92 2.89
N THR A 491 21.20 -9.96 2.52
CA THR A 491 21.73 -11.28 2.16
C THR A 491 21.88 -11.49 0.65
N THR A 492 21.40 -10.56 -0.16
CA THR A 492 21.50 -10.58 -1.63
C THR A 492 22.04 -9.26 -2.16
N LYS A 493 22.61 -9.29 -3.37
CA LYS A 493 23.10 -8.08 -4.06
C LYS A 493 22.01 -7.05 -4.30
N GLU A 494 20.81 -7.51 -4.64
CA GLU A 494 19.64 -6.65 -4.82
C GLU A 494 19.22 -5.97 -3.50
N ALA A 495 19.11 -6.72 -2.41
CA ALA A 495 18.82 -6.15 -1.09
C ALA A 495 19.89 -5.15 -0.66
N TYR A 496 21.16 -5.44 -0.92
CA TYR A 496 22.27 -4.52 -0.61
C TYR A 496 22.17 -3.23 -1.43
N TYR A 497 21.86 -3.34 -2.73
CA TYR A 497 21.70 -2.19 -3.61
C TYR A 497 20.57 -1.27 -3.14
N TYR A 498 19.40 -1.82 -2.82
CA TYR A 498 18.29 -1.02 -2.27
C TYR A 498 18.64 -0.42 -0.91
N ARG A 499 19.33 -1.17 -0.04
CA ARG A 499 19.77 -0.68 1.25
C ARG A 499 20.73 0.51 1.12
N MET A 500 21.66 0.48 0.17
CA MET A 500 22.55 1.62 -0.11
C MET A 500 21.77 2.88 -0.50
N ILE A 501 20.75 2.74 -1.35
CA ILE A 501 19.92 3.87 -1.79
C ILE A 501 19.10 4.41 -0.62
N PHE A 502 18.48 3.52 0.16
CA PHE A 502 17.71 3.90 1.34
C PHE A 502 18.55 4.70 2.33
N GLU A 503 19.76 4.24 2.66
CA GLU A 503 20.66 4.88 3.63
C GLU A 503 21.17 6.26 3.15
N ARG A 504 21.20 6.52 1.83
CA ARG A 504 21.49 7.86 1.29
C ARG A 504 20.38 8.87 1.60
N PHE A 505 19.12 8.45 1.54
CA PHE A 505 17.98 9.32 1.82
C PHE A 505 17.64 9.38 3.31
N PHE A 506 17.79 8.26 4.01
CA PHE A 506 17.33 8.08 5.38
C PHE A 506 18.40 7.42 6.27
N PRO A 507 19.50 8.14 6.56
CA PRO A 507 20.64 7.62 7.35
C PRO A 507 20.33 7.47 8.85
N GLN A 508 19.17 7.91 9.33
CA GLN A 508 18.80 7.87 10.74
C GLN A 508 18.52 6.44 11.21
N ASN A 509 18.87 6.11 12.46
CA ASN A 509 18.54 4.82 13.03
C ASN A 509 17.03 4.55 13.08
N SER A 510 16.24 5.59 13.39
CA SER A 510 14.77 5.49 13.38
C SER A 510 14.21 5.06 12.02
N ALA A 511 14.75 5.59 10.91
CA ALA A 511 14.33 5.17 9.58
C ALA A 511 14.53 3.66 9.39
N ARG A 512 15.70 3.14 9.78
CA ARG A 512 16.04 1.71 9.63
C ARG A 512 15.04 0.81 10.37
N LEU A 513 14.62 1.23 11.57
CA LEU A 513 13.70 0.50 12.44
C LEU A 513 12.25 0.52 11.96
N THR A 514 11.88 1.44 11.06
CA THR A 514 10.53 1.44 10.46
C THR A 514 10.34 0.34 9.42
N VAL A 515 11.42 -0.25 8.91
CA VAL A 515 11.37 -1.31 7.90
C VAL A 515 11.46 -2.67 8.59
N PRO A 516 10.43 -3.53 8.46
CA PRO A 516 10.43 -4.82 9.11
C PRO A 516 11.57 -5.71 8.60
N GLY A 517 12.14 -6.50 9.50
CA GLY A 517 13.15 -7.50 9.20
C GLY A 517 12.66 -8.92 9.45
N GLY A 518 13.44 -9.91 9.00
CA GLY A 518 13.17 -11.32 9.23
C GLY A 518 13.23 -12.16 7.95
N ALA A 519 13.19 -13.48 8.12
CA ALA A 519 13.12 -14.40 6.98
C ALA A 519 11.73 -14.34 6.34
N SER A 520 11.68 -14.25 5.01
CA SER A 520 10.46 -14.32 4.22
C SER A 520 10.72 -15.02 2.88
N VAL A 521 9.80 -15.90 2.48
CA VAL A 521 9.81 -16.62 1.19
C VAL A 521 8.43 -16.52 0.56
N ALA A 522 8.31 -16.12 -0.71
CA ALA A 522 7.01 -15.96 -1.38
C ALA A 522 6.00 -15.09 -0.60
N CYS A 523 6.46 -14.01 0.02
CA CYS A 523 5.70 -13.18 0.97
C CYS A 523 5.25 -13.90 2.25
N SER A 524 5.82 -15.04 2.66
CA SER A 524 5.47 -15.72 3.92
C SER A 524 6.01 -15.00 5.16
N THR A 525 5.42 -15.28 6.33
CA THR A 525 6.02 -14.96 7.62
C THR A 525 7.13 -15.96 7.96
N ALA A 526 8.02 -15.59 8.89
CA ALA A 526 9.05 -16.49 9.39
C ALA A 526 8.45 -17.81 9.95
N LYS A 527 7.24 -17.76 10.51
CA LYS A 527 6.53 -18.95 11.00
C LYS A 527 6.04 -19.83 9.85
N ALA A 528 5.48 -19.25 8.80
CA ALA A 528 5.02 -20.00 7.62
C ALA A 528 6.16 -20.63 6.81
N VAL A 529 7.40 -20.12 6.92
CA VAL A 529 8.60 -20.80 6.38
C VAL A 529 8.80 -22.19 7.00
N GLU A 530 8.33 -22.43 8.22
CA GLU A 530 8.42 -23.74 8.90
C GLU A 530 7.45 -24.79 8.33
N TRP A 531 6.46 -24.39 7.52
CA TRP A 531 5.45 -25.31 6.96
C TRP A 531 6.01 -26.24 5.88
N ASP A 532 7.14 -25.87 5.25
CA ASP A 532 7.81 -26.71 4.26
C ASP A 532 9.33 -26.68 4.48
N VAL A 533 9.91 -27.85 4.74
CA VAL A 533 11.35 -28.00 4.96
C VAL A 533 12.17 -27.55 3.73
N ALA A 534 11.60 -27.66 2.52
CA ALA A 534 12.26 -27.22 1.29
C ALA A 534 12.46 -25.70 1.21
N TRP A 535 11.74 -24.91 2.01
CA TRP A 535 11.82 -23.44 1.99
C TRP A 535 12.93 -22.86 2.86
N LYS A 536 13.50 -23.64 3.80
CA LYS A 536 14.60 -23.16 4.65
C LYS A 536 15.82 -22.64 3.88
N ASN A 537 16.00 -23.11 2.63
CA ASN A 537 17.16 -22.77 1.80
C ASN A 537 16.81 -21.88 0.58
N ASN A 538 15.54 -21.50 0.36
CA ASN A 538 15.16 -20.64 -0.76
C ASN A 538 15.06 -19.18 -0.30
N LEU A 539 15.88 -18.31 -0.88
CA LEU A 539 15.97 -16.89 -0.54
C LEU A 539 15.19 -15.98 -1.50
N ASP A 540 14.54 -16.51 -2.55
CA ASP A 540 13.76 -15.68 -3.48
C ASP A 540 12.34 -15.44 -2.93
N PRO A 541 11.92 -14.18 -2.72
CA PRO A 541 10.57 -13.87 -2.26
C PRO A 541 9.50 -13.93 -3.38
N SER A 542 9.85 -14.27 -4.63
CA SER A 542 8.89 -14.44 -5.73
C SER A 542 7.95 -15.62 -5.53
N GLY A 543 6.73 -15.56 -6.09
CA GLY A 543 5.76 -16.65 -6.08
C GLY A 543 6.28 -17.88 -6.82
N ARG A 544 7.21 -17.69 -7.75
CA ARG A 544 7.92 -18.78 -8.45
C ARG A 544 8.79 -19.62 -7.53
N ALA A 545 9.11 -19.14 -6.32
CA ALA A 545 9.82 -19.88 -5.28
C ALA A 545 8.98 -21.01 -4.65
N ALA A 546 7.65 -21.00 -4.84
CA ALA A 546 6.75 -22.05 -4.38
C ALA A 546 6.80 -23.31 -5.28
N LEU A 547 7.94 -24.02 -5.23
CA LEU A 547 8.20 -25.23 -6.02
C LEU A 547 7.10 -26.28 -5.83
N GLY A 548 6.61 -26.85 -6.95
CA GLY A 548 5.53 -27.85 -6.96
C GLY A 548 4.11 -27.30 -6.76
N VAL A 549 3.94 -25.97 -6.68
CA VAL A 549 2.62 -25.32 -6.55
C VAL A 549 2.34 -24.37 -7.72
N HIS A 550 3.31 -23.54 -8.11
CA HIS A 550 3.17 -22.60 -9.22
C HIS A 550 3.27 -23.31 -10.58
N LEU A 551 2.33 -23.09 -11.50
CA LEU A 551 2.36 -23.70 -12.84
C LEU A 551 3.63 -23.32 -13.64
N SER A 552 4.11 -22.09 -13.49
CA SER A 552 5.39 -21.57 -14.00
C SER A 552 6.54 -21.52 -12.97
N ALA A 553 6.59 -22.44 -12.01
CA ALA A 553 7.71 -22.50 -11.04
C ALA A 553 9.08 -22.60 -11.74
N TYR A 554 10.16 -22.19 -11.08
CA TYR A 554 11.51 -22.50 -11.58
C TYR A 554 11.67 -24.03 -11.71
N ASP A 555 12.30 -24.50 -12.78
CA ASP A 555 12.56 -25.94 -12.97
C ASP A 555 13.38 -26.49 -11.80
N ALA A 556 12.96 -27.65 -11.27
CA ALA A 556 13.61 -28.32 -10.14
C ALA A 556 15.06 -28.76 -10.42
N GLU A 557 15.52 -28.69 -11.68
CA GLU A 557 16.84 -29.13 -12.13
C GLU A 557 17.76 -28.01 -12.62
N ALA A 558 17.43 -26.73 -12.40
CA ALA A 558 18.39 -25.66 -12.63
C ALA A 558 19.34 -25.55 -11.41
N PRO A 559 20.63 -25.91 -11.51
CA PRO A 559 21.54 -25.71 -10.39
C PRO A 559 21.58 -24.22 -10.06
N LEU A 560 21.49 -23.89 -8.76
CA LEU A 560 21.93 -22.61 -8.22
C LEU A 560 23.29 -22.33 -8.86
N ILE A 561 23.37 -21.32 -9.75
CA ILE A 561 24.57 -21.00 -10.51
C ILE A 561 25.66 -20.63 -9.51
N SER A 562 26.45 -21.63 -9.14
CA SER A 562 27.77 -21.50 -8.59
C SER A 562 28.72 -21.95 -9.70
N ASN A 563 29.64 -21.04 -10.04
CA ASN A 563 30.70 -21.21 -11.03
C ASN A 563 30.26 -21.31 -12.50
N VAL A 564 30.22 -20.16 -13.17
CA VAL A 564 30.54 -20.11 -14.61
C VAL A 564 32.04 -20.38 -14.74
N PRO A 565 32.50 -21.42 -15.46
CA PRO A 565 33.92 -21.58 -15.73
C PRO A 565 34.35 -20.49 -16.73
N SER A 566 35.43 -19.79 -16.40
CA SER A 566 36.07 -18.80 -17.25
C SER A 566 36.55 -19.44 -18.54
N LYS A 567 35.72 -19.44 -19.59
CA LYS A 567 36.22 -19.57 -20.95
C LYS A 567 36.86 -18.24 -21.33
N VAL A 568 38.18 -18.21 -21.19
CA VAL A 568 39.10 -17.25 -21.80
C VAL A 568 38.76 -17.16 -23.28
N ILE A 569 38.22 -16.02 -23.71
CA ILE A 569 38.19 -15.64 -25.12
C ILE A 569 39.55 -15.04 -25.41
N ASP A 570 40.49 -15.87 -25.82
CA ASP A 570 41.69 -15.42 -26.54
C ASP A 570 41.24 -14.92 -27.92
N SER A 571 40.92 -13.64 -27.98
CA SER A 571 40.84 -12.91 -29.26
C SER A 571 41.82 -11.74 -29.19
N ILE A 572 43.06 -12.04 -29.55
CA ILE A 572 44.09 -11.05 -29.85
C ILE A 572 43.57 -10.17 -30.99
N PRO A 573 43.48 -8.83 -30.83
CA PRO A 573 43.13 -7.96 -31.94
C PRO A 573 44.26 -7.99 -32.96
N ARG A 574 43.97 -8.43 -34.19
CA ARG A 574 44.88 -8.23 -35.33
C ARG A 574 45.07 -6.73 -35.55
N MET A 575 46.30 -6.26 -35.35
CA MET A 575 46.72 -4.92 -35.75
C MET A 575 46.53 -4.77 -37.26
N VAL A 576 45.77 -3.75 -37.65
CA VAL A 576 45.71 -3.26 -39.02
C VAL A 576 46.93 -2.36 -39.23
N GLU A 577 47.84 -2.78 -40.10
CA GLU A 577 48.97 -1.96 -40.54
C GLU A 577 48.45 -0.72 -41.28
N VAL A 578 48.77 0.47 -40.74
CA VAL A 578 48.55 1.76 -41.40
C VAL A 578 49.86 2.16 -42.09
N PRO A 579 49.89 2.48 -43.39
CA PRO A 579 51.12 2.88 -44.07
C PRO A 579 51.60 4.25 -43.56
N GLY A 580 52.88 4.31 -43.20
CA GLY A 580 53.52 5.50 -42.66
C GLY A 580 53.53 6.68 -43.63
N VAL A 581 53.18 7.86 -43.11
CA VAL A 581 53.43 9.15 -43.75
C VAL A 581 54.81 9.62 -43.31
N ALA A 582 55.71 9.77 -44.30
CA ALA A 582 57.04 10.32 -44.11
C ALA A 582 56.97 11.82 -43.83
N ILE A 583 57.67 12.28 -42.79
CA ILE A 583 58.06 13.69 -42.61
C ILE A 583 59.59 13.70 -42.70
N HIS A 584 60.11 14.25 -43.79
CA HIS A 584 61.50 14.70 -43.85
C HIS A 584 61.60 16.10 -43.21
N THR A 585 62.73 16.34 -42.55
CA THR A 585 63.15 17.62 -41.93
C THR A 585 63.05 18.82 -42.87
#